data_AF-A0A7Y3WTZ8-F1
#
_entry.id   AF-A0A7Y3WTZ8-F1
#
_cell.length_a   1.000
_cell.length_b   1.000
_cell.length_c   1.000
_cell.angle_alpha   90.00
_cell.angle_beta   90.00
_cell.angle_gamma   90.00
#
_symmetry.space_group_name_H-M   'P 1'
#
loop_
_entity.id
_entity.type
_entity.pdbx_description
1 polymer ?
#
loop_
_entity_poly.entity_id
_entity_poly.type
_entity_poly.pdbx_seq_one_letter_code
_entity_poly.pdbx_strand_id
1 'polypeptide(L)'
;MSFKKDINNIHDKSYKDLFSTSDAFLSFVNTFIQGDWVDKLEKDKLILVDKSYILSDYEELESDIVYNATIGEDNIIFYVLLELQSSV
;
A
#
# COMPACT_ATOMS: atom_id res chain seq x y z
N MET A 1 17.80 -23.86 -22.97
CA MET A 1 18.06 -23.80 -21.51
C MET A 1 18.00 -22.33 -21.11
N SER A 2 16.81 -21.82 -20.78
CA SER A 2 16.66 -20.41 -20.43
C SER A 2 16.98 -20.25 -18.95
N PHE A 3 18.05 -19.54 -18.62
CA PHE A 3 18.37 -19.20 -17.23
C PHE A 3 17.30 -18.22 -16.75
N LYS A 4 16.33 -18.73 -15.99
CA LYS A 4 15.37 -17.92 -15.24
C LYS A 4 16.19 -17.02 -14.33
N LYS A 5 16.11 -15.72 -14.60
CA LYS A 5 16.76 -14.69 -13.82
C LYS A 5 15.89 -14.52 -12.58
N ASP A 6 16.24 -15.21 -11.49
CA ASP A 6 15.71 -14.93 -10.16
C ASP A 6 16.22 -13.54 -9.74
N ILE A 7 15.60 -12.49 -10.28
CA ILE A 7 15.82 -11.12 -9.83
C ILE A 7 14.97 -10.93 -8.58
N ASN A 8 15.57 -11.21 -7.43
CA ASN A 8 15.26 -10.66 -6.11
C ASN A 8 13.93 -9.91 -5.96
N ASN A 9 12.84 -10.66 -5.86
CA ASN A 9 11.51 -10.24 -5.40
C ASN A 9 11.49 -9.90 -3.87
N ILE A 10 12.67 -9.62 -3.29
CA ILE A 10 12.90 -9.44 -1.85
C ILE A 10 12.54 -8.01 -1.45
N HIS A 11 12.83 -7.03 -2.29
CA HIS A 11 12.47 -5.63 -2.06
C HIS A 11 10.95 -5.40 -2.19
N ASP A 12 10.32 -6.13 -3.09
CA ASP A 12 8.91 -5.97 -3.49
C ASP A 12 7.95 -6.40 -2.37
N LYS A 13 8.25 -7.54 -1.73
CA LYS A 13 7.55 -7.94 -0.50
C LYS A 13 7.80 -6.97 0.64
N SER A 14 9.02 -6.45 0.78
CA SER A 14 9.40 -5.61 1.92
C SER A 14 8.55 -4.34 2.04
N TYR A 15 8.25 -3.66 0.92
CA TYR A 15 7.42 -2.46 0.94
C TYR A 15 5.94 -2.76 1.17
N LYS A 16 5.42 -3.79 0.50
CA LYS A 16 4.04 -4.23 0.72
C LYS A 16 3.83 -4.66 2.16
N ASP A 17 4.77 -5.43 2.73
CA ASP A 17 4.76 -5.88 4.12
C ASP A 17 4.85 -4.71 5.10
N LEU A 18 5.71 -3.71 4.81
CA LEU A 18 5.83 -2.50 5.63
C LEU A 18 4.49 -1.76 5.72
N PHE A 19 3.88 -1.44 4.57
CA PHE A 19 2.64 -0.69 4.50
C PHE A 19 1.38 -1.51 4.78
N SER A 20 1.48 -2.84 4.85
CA SER A 20 0.41 -3.72 5.35
C SER A 20 0.21 -3.57 6.87
N THR A 21 1.16 -2.95 7.58
CA THR A 21 0.94 -2.56 8.96
C THR A 21 0.21 -1.22 9.04
N SER A 22 -0.86 -1.17 9.82
CA SER A 22 -1.66 0.04 9.98
C SER A 22 -0.88 1.20 10.63
N ASP A 23 0.16 0.92 11.42
CA ASP A 23 1.03 1.96 11.98
C ASP A 23 1.86 2.67 10.91
N ALA A 24 2.50 1.90 10.01
CA ALA A 24 3.31 2.47 8.94
C ALA A 24 2.43 3.21 7.93
N PHE A 25 1.25 2.65 7.62
CA PHE A 25 0.28 3.29 6.74
C PHE A 25 -0.25 4.62 7.32
N LEU A 26 -0.63 4.63 8.60
CA LEU A 26 -1.12 5.84 9.25
C LEU A 26 -0.03 6.91 9.37
N SER A 27 1.21 6.51 9.65
CA SER A 27 2.37 7.43 9.64
C SER A 27 2.60 8.03 8.26
N PHE A 28 2.47 7.23 7.19
CA PHE A 28 2.58 7.70 5.81
C PHE A 28 1.47 8.70 5.47
N VAL A 29 0.22 8.36 5.76
CA VAL A 29 -0.93 9.25 5.52
C VAL A 29 -0.74 10.58 6.26
N ASN A 30 -0.39 10.54 7.55
CA ASN A 30 -0.17 11.75 8.36
C ASN A 30 1.04 12.59 7.90
N THR A 31 2.04 11.97 7.27
CA THR A 31 3.25 12.68 6.83
C THR A 31 3.08 13.31 5.45
N PHE A 32 2.40 12.63 4.53
CA PHE A 32 2.37 13.01 3.12
C PHE A 32 1.04 13.60 2.65
N ILE A 33 -0.07 13.31 3.33
CA ILE A 33 -1.40 13.80 2.94
C ILE A 33 -1.79 14.96 3.84
N GLN A 34 -2.15 16.09 3.25
CA GLN A 34 -2.69 17.24 3.96
C GLN A 34 -4.22 17.25 3.82
N GLY A 35 -4.94 17.22 4.95
CA GLY A 35 -6.39 17.33 4.95
C GLY A 35 -6.99 17.27 6.37
N ASP A 36 -8.10 17.96 6.59
CA ASP A 36 -8.74 18.11 7.91
C ASP A 36 -9.30 16.80 8.50
N TRP A 37 -9.37 15.75 7.68
CA TRP A 37 -9.79 14.40 8.08
C TRP A 37 -8.61 13.49 8.43
N VAL A 38 -7.39 13.85 8.03
CA VAL A 38 -6.19 13.03 8.21
C VAL A 38 -5.91 12.81 9.70
N ASP A 39 -5.98 13.89 10.50
CA ASP A 39 -5.80 13.83 11.96
C ASP A 39 -6.90 13.05 12.70
N LYS A 40 -8.02 12.74 12.02
CA LYS A 40 -9.15 11.99 12.58
C LYS A 40 -9.07 10.50 12.30
N LEU A 41 -8.08 10.05 11.53
CA LEU A 41 -7.82 8.63 11.32
C LEU A 41 -7.26 8.01 12.59
N GLU A 42 -7.92 6.93 13.01
CA GLU A 42 -7.47 6.11 14.12
C GLU A 42 -7.14 4.70 13.60
N LYS A 43 -6.12 4.08 14.19
CA LYS A 43 -5.60 2.78 13.77
C LYS A 43 -6.66 1.68 13.81
N ASP A 44 -7.54 1.70 14.80
CA ASP A 44 -8.62 0.73 15.00
C ASP A 44 -9.74 0.85 13.95
N LYS A 45 -9.80 1.99 13.25
CA LYS A 45 -10.77 2.26 12.18
C LYS A 45 -10.19 2.03 10.78
N LEU A 46 -8.92 1.65 10.68
CA LEU A 46 -8.25 1.25 9.44
C LEU A 46 -8.31 -0.26 9.27
N ILE A 47 -8.96 -0.70 8.19
CA ILE A 47 -9.09 -2.11 7.83
C ILE A 47 -8.32 -2.33 6.54
N LEU A 48 -7.26 -3.14 6.59
CA LEU A 48 -6.56 -3.61 5.41
C LEU A 48 -7.48 -4.55 4.62
N VAL A 49 -7.65 -4.26 3.34
CA VAL A 49 -8.42 -5.10 2.42
C VAL A 49 -7.46 -6.07 1.76
N ASP A 50 -7.62 -7.36 2.04
CA ASP A 50 -6.83 -8.45 1.44
C ASP A 50 -7.28 -8.73 -0.01
N LYS A 51 -7.16 -7.71 -0.87
CA LYS A 51 -7.39 -7.79 -2.31
C LYS A 51 -6.39 -6.92 -3.05
N SER A 52 -5.98 -7.42 -4.20
CA SER A 52 -5.15 -6.72 -5.17
C SER A 52 -5.98 -6.41 -6.41
N TYR A 53 -5.84 -5.20 -6.93
CA TYR A 53 -6.55 -4.69 -8.11
C TYR A 53 -5.61 -4.34 -9.26
N ILE A 54 -4.29 -4.52 -9.09
CA ILE A 54 -3.34 -4.43 -10.21
C ILE A 54 -3.59 -5.58 -11.20
N LEU A 55 -3.33 -5.30 -12.47
CA LEU A 55 -3.41 -6.31 -13.52
C LEU A 55 -2.28 -7.33 -13.33
N SER A 56 -2.56 -8.61 -13.60
CA SER A 56 -1.58 -9.68 -13.40
C SER A 56 -0.28 -9.50 -14.19
N ASP A 57 -0.36 -8.84 -15.35
CA ASP A 57 0.82 -8.50 -16.16
C ASP A 57 1.76 -7.48 -15.49
N TYR A 58 1.28 -6.78 -14.44
CA TYR A 58 1.99 -5.74 -13.69
C TYR A 58 2.35 -6.17 -12.26
N GLU A 59 1.99 -7.38 -11.83
CA GLU A 59 2.31 -7.90 -10.48
C GLU A 59 3.81 -7.98 -10.18
N GLU A 60 4.65 -8.05 -11.22
CA GLU A 60 6.13 -8.03 -11.08
C GLU A 60 6.74 -6.61 -11.10
N LEU A 61 5.95 -5.58 -11.38
CA LEU A 61 6.41 -4.19 -11.57
C LEU A 61 5.79 -3.22 -10.56
N GLU A 62 4.59 -3.53 -10.11
CA GLU A 62 3.78 -2.68 -9.25
C GLU A 62 3.22 -3.51 -8.10
N SER A 63 2.93 -2.83 -7.00
CA SER A 63 2.20 -3.39 -5.88
C SER A 63 1.10 -2.44 -5.47
N ASP A 64 -0.03 -2.97 -5.03
CA ASP A 64 -1.10 -2.16 -4.45
C ASP A 64 -1.42 -2.54 -3.01
N ILE A 65 -1.95 -1.55 -2.31
CA ILE A 65 -2.44 -1.66 -0.95
C ILE A 65 -3.76 -0.91 -0.86
N VAL A 66 -4.75 -1.59 -0.30
CA VAL A 66 -6.09 -1.03 -0.14
C VAL A 66 -6.46 -1.01 1.34
N TYR A 67 -6.78 0.18 1.84
CA TYR A 67 -7.34 0.36 3.18
C TYR A 67 -8.74 0.91 3.09
N ASN A 68 -9.64 0.41 3.92
CA ASN A 68 -10.90 1.06 4.22
C ASN A 68 -10.79 1.74 5.58
N ALA A 69 -11.24 2.98 5.66
CA ALA A 69 -11.30 3.75 6.89
C ALA A 69 -12.69 4.33 7.10
N THR A 70 -13.16 4.27 8.34
CA THR A 70 -14.41 4.94 8.73
C THR A 70 -14.08 6.17 9.57
N ILE A 71 -14.50 7.36 9.11
CA ILE A 71 -14.32 8.62 9.83
C ILE A 71 -15.70 9.23 10.06
N GLY A 72 -16.20 9.13 11.30
CA GLY A 72 -17.57 9.56 11.60
C GLY A 72 -18.58 8.69 10.85
N GLU A 73 -19.37 9.31 9.97
CA GLU A 73 -20.34 8.62 9.11
C GLU A 73 -19.77 8.30 7.71
N ASP A 74 -18.59 8.83 7.38
CA ASP A 74 -17.97 8.68 6.08
C ASP A 74 -17.12 7.41 6.00
N ASN A 75 -17.18 6.73 4.86
CA ASN A 75 -16.28 5.63 4.51
C ASN A 75 -15.31 6.09 3.43
N ILE A 76 -14.02 5.99 3.74
CA ILE A 76 -12.92 6.43 2.88
C ILE A 76 -12.13 5.20 2.47
N ILE A 77 -11.93 5.03 1.17
CA ILE A 77 -11.10 3.97 0.61
C ILE A 77 -9.79 4.59 0.16
N PHE A 78 -8.70 4.09 0.71
CA PHE A 78 -7.36 4.36 0.23
C PHE A 78 -6.97 3.28 -0.77
N TYR A 79 -6.64 3.70 -1.97
CA TYR A 79 -5.97 2.86 -2.96
C TYR A 79 -4.58 3.45 -3.19
N VAL A 80 -3.56 2.71 -2.76
CA VAL A 80 -2.16 3.14 -2.92
C VAL A 80 -1.50 2.20 -3.92
N LEU A 81 -1.09 2.78 -5.05
CA LEU A 81 -0.24 2.12 -6.03
C LEU A 81 1.22 2.44 -5.71
N LEU A 82 2.02 1.41 -5.55
CA LEU A 82 3.45 1.47 -5.28
C LEU A 82 4.17 0.98 -6.53
N GLU A 83 4.82 1.90 -7.25
CA GLU A 83 5.65 1.57 -8.39
C GLU A 83 7.08 1.24 -7.93
N LEU A 84 7.65 0.15 -8.44
CA LEU A 84 9.03 -0.23 -8.15
C LEU A 84 9.99 0.70 -8.88
N GLN A 85 10.67 1.58 -8.14
CA GLN A 85 11.70 2.48 -8.69
C GLN A 85 12.81 1.64 -9.35
N SER A 86 12.76 1.52 -10.67
CA SER A 86 13.80 0.89 -11.47
C SER A 86 14.95 1.88 -11.73
N SER A 87 16.08 1.57 -11.09
CA SER A 87 17.45 2.00 -11.41
C SER A 87 17.87 3.45 -11.10
N VAL A 88 18.88 3.57 -10.24
CA VAL A 88 19.95 4.57 -10.36
C VAL A 88 21.07 4.05 -11.24
#